data_AF-A0A939V4S7-F1
#
_entry.id   AF-A0A939V4S7-F1
#
_cell.length_a   1.000
_cell.length_b   1.000
_cell.length_c   1.000
_cell.angle_alpha   90.00
_cell.angle_beta   90.00
_cell.angle_gamma   90.00
#
_symmetry.space_group_name_H-M   'P 1'
#
loop_
_entity.id
_entity.type
_entity.pdbx_description
1 polymer ?
#
loop_
_entity_poly.entity_id
_entity_poly.type
_entity_poly.pdbx_seq_one_letter_code
_entity_poly.pdbx_strand_id
1 'polypeptide(L)'
;MANNNNNQYIPAEYQPISMWGYFGYQILFAIPVIGFIFLIVFACGGKRNVNVKNFARSYFCVLIIWAVIIAIVVAICAATGSISYLTQLAQKG
;
A
#
# COMPACT_ATOMS: atom_id res chain seq x y z
N MET A 1 35.61 -35.49 -7.62
CA MET A 1 34.82 -34.29 -7.98
C MET A 1 33.37 -34.57 -7.58
N ALA A 2 32.94 -34.10 -6.40
CA ALA A 2 31.59 -34.36 -5.92
C ALA A 2 30.61 -33.47 -6.70
N ASN A 3 29.76 -34.08 -7.52
CA ASN A 3 28.69 -33.39 -8.22
C ASN A 3 27.55 -33.11 -7.23
N ASN A 4 27.59 -31.93 -6.59
CA ASN A 4 26.59 -31.46 -5.64
C ASN A 4 25.41 -30.82 -6.39
N ASN A 5 24.64 -31.64 -7.10
CA ASN A 5 23.32 -31.29 -7.64
C ASN A 5 22.30 -31.15 -6.50
N ASN A 6 22.56 -30.27 -5.54
CA ASN A 6 21.59 -29.88 -4.54
C ASN A 6 20.57 -28.97 -5.21
N ASN A 7 19.68 -29.56 -6.01
CA ASN A 7 18.51 -28.88 -6.53
C ASN A 7 17.68 -28.46 -5.31
N GLN A 8 17.90 -27.23 -4.83
CA GLN A 8 17.19 -26.66 -3.69
C GLN A 8 15.72 -26.61 -4.07
N TYR A 9 14.95 -27.58 -3.58
CA TYR A 9 13.52 -27.64 -3.82
C TYR A 9 12.86 -26.51 -3.01
N ILE A 10 12.65 -25.37 -3.66
CA ILE A 10 11.90 -24.26 -3.08
C ILE A 10 10.42 -24.62 -3.18
N PRO A 11 9.67 -24.68 -2.07
CA PRO A 11 8.25 -24.96 -2.11
C PRO A 11 7.55 -23.95 -3.03
N ALA A 12 6.56 -24.40 -3.79
CA ALA A 12 5.91 -23.60 -4.82
C ALA A 12 5.29 -22.27 -4.31
N GLU A 13 5.06 -22.16 -3.00
CA GLU A 13 4.58 -20.96 -2.31
C GLU A 13 5.66 -19.88 -2.10
N TYR A 14 6.94 -20.25 -2.06
CA TYR A 14 8.07 -19.34 -1.89
C TYR A 14 8.77 -19.01 -3.20
N GLN A 15 8.21 -19.46 -4.33
CA GLN A 15 8.76 -19.15 -5.64
C GLN A 15 8.85 -17.63 -5.82
N PRO A 16 10.04 -17.11 -6.16
CA PRO A 16 10.25 -15.69 -6.31
C PRO A 16 9.40 -15.16 -7.47
N ILE A 17 8.88 -13.95 -7.31
CA ILE A 17 8.19 -13.24 -8.39
C ILE A 17 9.21 -12.41 -9.16
N SER A 18 9.00 -12.29 -10.47
CA SER A 18 9.83 -11.42 -11.30
C SER A 18 9.60 -9.95 -10.95
N MET A 19 10.54 -9.08 -11.32
CA MET A 19 10.37 -7.63 -11.15
C MET A 19 9.10 -7.11 -11.83
N TRP A 20 8.79 -7.60 -13.04
CA TRP A 20 7.56 -7.29 -13.76
C TRP A 20 6.30 -7.78 -13.05
N GLY A 21 6.40 -8.90 -12.33
CA GLY A 21 5.34 -9.41 -11.48
C GLY A 21 4.98 -8.43 -10.36
N TYR A 22 5.99 -7.91 -9.64
CA TYR A 22 5.76 -6.84 -8.67
C TYR A 22 5.16 -5.62 -9.37
N PHE A 23 5.82 -5.10 -10.41
CA PHE A 23 5.35 -3.92 -11.14
C PHE A 23 3.87 -4.00 -11.57
N GLY A 24 3.42 -5.16 -12.08
CA GLY A 24 2.01 -5.38 -12.42
C GLY A 24 1.08 -5.32 -11.20
N TYR A 25 1.50 -5.81 -10.03
CA TYR A 25 0.76 -5.63 -8.78
C TYR A 25 0.72 -4.18 -8.32
N GLN A 26 1.80 -3.41 -8.46
CA GLN A 26 1.76 -1.97 -8.18
C GLN A 26 0.71 -1.27 -9.04
N ILE A 27 0.63 -1.57 -10.34
CA ILE A 27 -0.40 -1.00 -11.23
C ILE A 27 -1.80 -1.46 -10.80
N LEU A 28 -1.98 -2.75 -10.52
CA LEU A 28 -3.27 -3.30 -10.09
C LEU A 28 -3.75 -2.62 -8.80
N PHE A 29 -2.88 -2.48 -7.79
CA PHE A 29 -3.23 -1.88 -6.50
C PHE A 29 -3.41 -0.35 -6.57
N ALA A 30 -2.85 0.31 -7.58
CA ALA A 30 -3.08 1.73 -7.83
C ALA A 30 -4.52 2.02 -8.30
N ILE A 31 -5.26 1.01 -8.78
CA ILE A 31 -6.65 1.18 -9.20
C ILE A 31 -7.55 1.29 -7.95
N PRO A 32 -8.31 2.38 -7.74
CA PRO A 32 -8.94 2.68 -6.45
C PRO A 32 -9.94 1.61 -5.98
N VAL A 33 -10.85 1.17 -6.85
CA VAL A 33 -11.92 0.24 -6.45
C VAL A 33 -11.46 -1.20 -6.64
N ILE A 34 -11.08 -1.56 -7.87
CA ILE A 34 -10.71 -2.93 -8.23
C ILE A 34 -9.41 -3.35 -7.53
N GLY A 35 -8.41 -2.46 -7.50
CA GLY A 35 -7.14 -2.71 -6.85
C GLY A 35 -7.27 -2.90 -5.35
N PHE A 36 -8.11 -2.09 -4.69
CA PHE A 36 -8.37 -2.21 -3.27
C PHE A 36 -9.05 -3.53 -2.89
N ILE A 37 -10.01 -4.00 -3.69
CA ILE A 37 -10.64 -5.32 -3.49
C ILE A 37 -9.59 -6.43 -3.59
N PHE A 38 -8.79 -6.44 -4.66
CA PHE A 38 -7.74 -7.45 -4.83
C PHE A 38 -6.68 -7.38 -3.73
N LEU A 39 -6.35 -6.18 -3.27
CA LEU A 39 -5.39 -5.96 -2.21
C LEU A 39 -5.87 -6.55 -0.89
N ILE A 40 -7.13 -6.32 -0.50
CA ILE A 40 -7.72 -6.96 0.69
C ILE A 40 -7.74 -8.49 0.53
N VAL A 41 -8.21 -8.98 -0.61
CA VAL A 41 -8.27 -10.43 -0.89
C VAL A 41 -6.88 -11.06 -0.77
N PHE A 42 -5.83 -10.46 -1.34
CA PHE A 42 -4.47 -11.00 -1.26
C PHE A 42 -3.85 -10.82 0.13
N ALA A 43 -4.13 -9.72 0.83
CA ALA A 43 -3.66 -9.50 2.20
C ALA A 43 -4.24 -10.52 3.19
N CYS A 44 -5.52 -10.87 3.03
CA CYS A 44 -6.24 -11.84 3.87
C CYS A 44 -6.00 -13.31 3.49
N GLY A 45 -5.20 -13.60 2.45
CA GLY A 45 -4.79 -14.96 2.12
C GLY A 45 -5.38 -15.56 0.83
N GLY A 46 -5.98 -14.75 -0.04
CA GLY A 46 -6.49 -15.18 -1.36
C GLY A 46 -5.42 -15.59 -2.38
N LYS A 47 -4.15 -15.74 -1.97
CA LYS A 47 -3.05 -16.21 -2.83
C LYS A 47 -2.19 -17.24 -2.14
N ARG A 48 -1.81 -18.27 -2.89
CA ARG A 48 -0.91 -19.34 -2.44
C ARG A 48 0.56 -18.91 -2.36
N ASN A 49 0.98 -17.83 -3.04
CA ASN A 49 2.37 -17.37 -2.99
C ASN A 49 2.58 -16.40 -1.81
N VAL A 50 3.51 -16.72 -0.89
CA VAL A 50 3.82 -15.93 0.30
C VAL A 50 4.34 -14.54 -0.06
N ASN A 51 5.15 -14.44 -1.12
CA ASN A 51 5.75 -13.17 -1.52
C ASN A 51 4.66 -12.15 -1.92
N VAL A 52 3.58 -12.60 -2.57
CA VAL A 52 2.46 -11.71 -2.96
C VAL A 52 1.60 -11.34 -1.76
N LYS A 53 1.36 -12.28 -0.83
CA LYS A 53 0.63 -11.99 0.41
C LYS A 53 1.35 -10.93 1.24
N ASN A 54 2.65 -11.10 1.42
CA ASN A 54 3.49 -10.18 2.19
C ASN A 54 3.53 -8.80 1.52
N PHE A 55 3.62 -8.78 0.18
CA PHE A 55 3.55 -7.55 -0.60
C PHE A 55 2.20 -6.83 -0.48
N ALA A 56 1.08 -7.55 -0.57
CA ALA A 56 -0.25 -6.97 -0.40
C ALA A 56 -0.46 -6.40 1.01
N ARG A 57 0.04 -7.08 2.06
CA ARG A 57 -0.05 -6.62 3.45
C ARG A 57 0.78 -5.36 3.69
N SER A 58 2.02 -5.30 3.20
CA SER A 58 2.84 -4.09 3.36
C SER A 58 2.24 -2.91 2.59
N TYR A 59 1.71 -3.14 1.39
CA TYR A 59 1.04 -2.11 0.61
C TYR A 59 -0.21 -1.59 1.33
N PHE A 60 -1.01 -2.47 1.94
CA PHE A 60 -2.15 -2.05 2.78
C PHE A 60 -1.72 -1.15 3.94
N CYS A 61 -0.68 -1.54 4.68
CA CYS A 61 -0.17 -0.71 5.77
C CYS A 61 0.33 0.65 5.29
N VAL A 62 1.02 0.70 4.14
CA VAL A 62 1.49 1.95 3.53
C VAL A 62 0.31 2.84 3.12
N LEU A 63 -0.78 2.28 2.61
CA LEU A 63 -2.00 3.04 2.30
C LEU A 63 -2.61 3.67 3.57
N ILE A 64 -2.62 2.96 4.69
CA ILE A 64 -3.09 3.52 5.98
C ILE A 64 -2.20 4.68 6.42
N ILE A 65 -0.87 4.52 6.33
CA ILE A 65 0.07 5.58 6.68
C ILE A 65 -0.18 6.83 5.83
N TRP A 66 -0.33 6.67 4.51
CA TRP A 66 -0.66 7.77 3.61
C TRP A 66 -2.00 8.43 3.94
N ALA A 67 -3.03 7.65 4.24
CA ALA A 67 -4.34 8.18 4.63
C ALA A 67 -4.24 9.03 5.91
N VAL A 68 -3.48 8.60 6.91
CA VAL A 68 -3.25 9.35 8.14
C VAL A 68 -2.50 10.66 7.86
N ILE A 69 -1.44 10.62 7.06
CA ILE A 69 -0.67 11.82 6.68
C ILE A 69 -1.58 12.82 5.96
N ILE A 70 -2.37 12.38 4.98
CA ILE A 70 -3.32 13.23 4.25
C ILE A 70 -4.35 13.83 5.20
N ALA A 71 -4.91 13.04 6.13
CA ALA A 71 -5.87 13.54 7.11
C ALA A 71 -5.27 14.64 7.99
N ILE A 72 -4.02 14.48 8.45
CA ILE A 72 -3.30 15.50 9.22
C ILE A 72 -3.09 16.78 8.40
N VAL A 73 -2.62 16.64 7.15
CA VAL A 73 -2.40 17.79 6.25
C VAL A 73 -3.72 18.55 6.01
N VAL A 74 -4.80 17.84 5.71
CA VAL A 74 -6.13 18.43 5.51
C VAL A 74 -6.61 19.16 6.77
N ALA A 75 -6.42 18.56 7.96
CA ALA A 75 -6.80 19.18 9.22
C ALA A 75 -6.04 20.49 9.48
N ILE A 76 -4.73 20.52 9.22
CA ILE A 76 -3.90 21.73 9.36
C ILE A 76 -4.36 22.80 8.38
N CYS A 77 -4.53 22.46 7.09
CA CYS A 77 -5.00 23.40 6.07
C CYS A 77 -6.37 24.00 6.40
N ALA A 78 -7.31 23.17 6.86
CA ALA A 78 -8.64 23.62 7.27
C ALA A 78 -8.59 24.54 8.49
N ALA A 79 -7.76 24.24 9.48
CA ALA A 79 -7.58 25.07 10.67
C ALA A 79 -7.01 26.45 10.31
N THR A 80 -5.94 26.52 9.51
CA THR A 80 -5.34 27.80 9.10
C THR A 80 -6.31 28.66 8.31
N GLY A 81 -7.02 28.09 7.33
CA GLY A 81 -8.02 28.82 6.55
C GLY A 81 -9.17 29.38 7.40
N SER A 82 -9.62 28.60 8.39
CA SER A 82 -10.67 29.01 9.33
C SER A 82 -10.21 30.18 10.21
N ILE A 83 -8.98 30.15 10.72
CA ILE A 83 -8.40 31.23 11.54
C ILE A 83 -8.33 32.54 10.73
N SER A 84 -7.87 32.49 9.48
CA SER A 84 -7.79 33.66 8.59
C SER A 84 -9.16 34.26 8.22
N TYR A 85 -10.21 33.46 8.21
CA TYR A 85 -11.57 33.96 7.99
C TYR A 85 -12.09 34.71 9.22
N LEU A 86 -11.91 34.15 10.42
CA LEU A 86 -12.40 34.75 11.67
C LEU A 86 -11.68 36.07 11.99
N THR A 87 -10.38 36.18 11.73
CA THR A 87 -9.63 37.43 11.93
C THR A 87 -10.11 38.55 11.00
N GLN A 88 -10.51 38.23 9.76
CA GLN A 88 -11.08 39.22 8.84
C GLN A 88 -12.45 39.74 9.30
N LEU A 89 -13.27 38.90 9.92
CA LEU A 89 -14.55 39.33 10.50
C LEU A 89 -14.33 40.19 11.74
N ALA A 90 -13.38 39.83 12.61
CA ALA A 90 -13.03 40.60 13.80
C ALA A 90 -12.45 41.99 13.49
N GLN A 91 -11.85 42.18 12.30
CA GLN A 91 -11.35 43.48 11.83
C GLN A 91 -12.43 44.33 11.13
N LYS A 92 -13.58 43.73 10.79
CA LYS A 92 -14.68 44.40 10.08
C LYS A 92 -15.83 44.88 10.99
N GLY A 93 -15.87 44.45 12.25
CA GLY A 93 -16.81 44.92 13.27
C GLY A 93 -16.18 45.96 14.17
#